data_AF-A0A9E4PMV6-F1
#
_entry.id   AF-A0A9E4PMV6-F1
#
_cell.length_a   1.000
_cell.length_b   1.000
_cell.length_c   1.000
_cell.angle_alpha   90.00
_cell.angle_beta   90.00
_cell.angle_gamma   90.00
#
_symmetry.space_group_name_H-M   'P 1'
#
loop_
_entity.id
_entity.type
_entity.pdbx_description
1 polymer ?
#
loop_
_entity_poly.entity_id
_entity_poly.type
_entity_poly.pdbx_seq_one_letter_code
_entity_poly.pdbx_strand_id
1 'polypeptide(L)'
;MSSMQAMDVQGELRRRIGERGPITFAEFMRAALYWPNGGYYATRTVLGPRGDFYTAPLTHPVFGALVGRQLAQMWRALGSPSPFWVLEPGAGTGTLGRDVARYAASADPAFAVALRHVGVDVRPPALVRSDGMPFRGVRGVVLANELLDAMPVHRVTVAQGALRELYVALGGDGGFEEHAGEPSTPDL
;
A
#
# COMPACT_ATOMS: atom_id res chain seq x y z
N MET A 1 -18.92 -21.53 -26.80
CA MET A 1 -18.05 -21.70 -25.62
C MET A 1 -18.09 -20.38 -24.84
N SER A 2 -19.03 -20.27 -23.89
CA SER A 2 -19.26 -19.03 -23.14
C SER A 2 -17.98 -18.58 -22.46
N SER A 3 -17.52 -17.35 -22.72
CA SER A 3 -16.37 -16.79 -22.02
C SER A 3 -16.72 -16.74 -20.53
N MET A 4 -15.96 -17.45 -19.69
CA MET A 4 -15.97 -17.19 -18.25
C MET A 4 -15.64 -15.72 -18.04
N GLN A 5 -16.66 -14.89 -17.79
CA GLN A 5 -16.43 -13.54 -17.30
C GLN A 5 -15.65 -13.67 -15.99
N ALA A 6 -14.50 -13.01 -15.89
CA ALA A 6 -13.68 -13.08 -14.70
C ALA A 6 -14.48 -12.50 -13.52
N MET A 7 -14.57 -13.26 -12.42
CA MET A 7 -15.39 -12.91 -11.26
C MET A 7 -14.94 -11.58 -10.67
N ASP A 8 -15.90 -10.66 -10.50
CA ASP A 8 -15.63 -9.36 -9.89
C ASP A 8 -15.40 -9.48 -8.37
N VAL A 9 -14.96 -8.39 -7.75
CA VAL A 9 -14.62 -8.38 -6.32
C VAL A 9 -15.83 -8.73 -5.43
N GLN A 10 -17.03 -8.30 -5.80
CA GLN A 10 -18.22 -8.61 -5.01
C GLN A 10 -18.61 -10.08 -5.13
N GLY A 11 -18.54 -10.65 -6.34
CA GLY A 11 -18.76 -12.06 -6.58
C GLY A 11 -17.77 -12.93 -5.82
N GLU A 12 -16.49 -12.56 -5.79
CA GLU A 12 -15.47 -13.29 -5.04
C GLU A 12 -15.71 -13.23 -3.53
N LEU A 13 -16.06 -12.06 -2.99
CA LEU A 13 -16.40 -11.91 -1.59
C LEU A 13 -17.62 -12.77 -1.21
N ARG A 14 -18.68 -12.75 -2.02
CA ARG A 14 -19.87 -13.59 -1.84
C ARG A 14 -19.53 -15.07 -1.88
N ARG A 15 -18.72 -15.51 -2.85
CA ARG A 15 -18.25 -16.90 -2.98
C ARG A 15 -17.50 -17.35 -1.72
N ARG A 16 -16.54 -16.55 -1.25
CA ARG A 16 -15.78 -16.83 -0.02
C ARG A 16 -16.66 -16.98 1.20
N ILE A 17 -17.63 -16.08 1.37
CA ILE A 17 -18.54 -16.12 2.51
C ILE A 17 -19.48 -17.33 2.42
N GLY A 18 -19.97 -17.65 1.22
CA GLY A 18 -20.82 -18.82 0.99
C GLY A 18 -20.11 -20.15 1.27
N GLU A 19 -18.81 -20.24 0.99
CA GLU A 19 -18.02 -21.47 1.19
C GLU A 19 -17.50 -21.63 2.62
N ARG A 20 -17.10 -20.53 3.27
CA ARG A 20 -16.34 -20.55 4.53
C ARG A 20 -17.09 -19.95 5.72
N GLY A 21 -18.27 -19.38 5.49
CA GLY A 21 -18.95 -18.54 6.47
C GLY A 21 -18.34 -17.13 6.53
N PRO A 22 -18.65 -16.34 7.58
CA PRO A 22 -18.15 -14.98 7.74
C PRO A 22 -16.62 -14.91 7.62
N ILE A 23 -16.11 -13.91 6.91
CA ILE A 23 -14.66 -13.67 6.73
C ILE A 23 -14.21 -12.51 7.61
N THR A 24 -12.94 -12.42 7.98
CA THR A 24 -12.46 -11.26 8.77
C THR A 24 -12.61 -9.95 7.97
N PHE A 25 -12.74 -8.82 8.66
CA PHE A 25 -12.68 -7.52 7.98
C PHE A 25 -11.36 -7.33 7.20
N ALA A 26 -10.25 -7.89 7.71
CA ALA A 26 -8.96 -7.87 7.01
C ALA A 26 -9.03 -8.61 5.66
N GLU A 27 -9.66 -9.78 5.60
CA GLU A 27 -9.87 -10.50 4.34
C GLU A 27 -10.77 -9.72 3.38
N PHE A 28 -11.85 -9.13 3.90
CA PHE A 28 -12.77 -8.30 3.12
C PHE A 28 -12.05 -7.09 2.52
N MET A 29 -11.35 -6.30 3.35
CA MET A 29 -10.60 -5.11 2.94
C MET A 29 -9.52 -5.47 1.92
N ARG A 30 -8.81 -6.58 2.10
CA ARG A 30 -7.79 -7.05 1.14
C ARG A 30 -8.39 -7.29 -0.25
N ALA A 31 -9.52 -7.98 -0.35
CA ALA A 31 -10.17 -8.22 -1.62
C ALA A 31 -10.71 -6.90 -2.21
N ALA A 32 -11.41 -6.10 -1.41
CA ALA A 32 -11.95 -4.80 -1.82
C ALA A 32 -10.87 -3.87 -2.38
N LEU A 33 -9.65 -3.92 -1.84
CA LEU A 33 -8.52 -3.10 -2.29
C LEU A 33 -7.74 -3.70 -3.45
N TYR A 34 -7.46 -5.01 -3.44
CA TYR A 34 -6.44 -5.61 -4.30
C TYR A 34 -6.94 -6.73 -5.22
N TRP A 35 -8.23 -7.05 -5.22
CA TRP A 35 -8.75 -8.08 -6.12
C TRP A 35 -8.52 -7.69 -7.59
N PRO A 36 -7.94 -8.56 -8.44
CA PRO A 36 -7.58 -8.19 -9.82
C PRO A 36 -8.73 -7.63 -10.65
N ASN A 37 -9.95 -8.11 -10.39
CA ASN A 37 -11.16 -7.75 -11.14
C ASN A 37 -12.11 -6.92 -10.26
N GLY A 38 -11.79 -5.66 -10.04
CA GLY A 38 -12.68 -4.71 -9.35
C GLY A 38 -12.18 -4.24 -7.99
N GLY A 39 -11.03 -4.73 -7.53
CA GLY A 39 -10.34 -4.18 -6.38
C GLY A 39 -9.87 -2.75 -6.65
N TYR A 40 -10.04 -1.88 -5.65
CA TYR A 40 -9.86 -0.44 -5.77
C TYR A 40 -8.50 -0.03 -6.34
N TYR A 41 -7.40 -0.54 -5.78
CA TYR A 41 -6.04 -0.26 -6.25
C TYR A 41 -5.61 -1.12 -7.45
N ALA A 42 -6.33 -2.20 -7.74
CA ALA A 42 -6.01 -3.10 -8.85
C ALA A 42 -6.55 -2.59 -10.20
N THR A 43 -7.76 -2.03 -10.24
CA THR A 43 -8.44 -1.71 -11.50
C THR A 43 -8.61 -0.22 -11.81
N ARG A 44 -8.48 0.67 -10.81
CA ARG A 44 -8.68 2.11 -11.03
C ARG A 44 -7.37 2.84 -11.26
N THR A 45 -7.33 3.82 -12.15
CA THR A 45 -6.28 4.86 -12.15
C THR A 45 -6.57 5.82 -10.99
N VAL A 46 -6.28 5.37 -9.77
CA VAL A 46 -6.62 6.06 -8.51
C VAL A 46 -5.91 7.42 -8.35
N LEU A 47 -4.76 7.61 -9.00
CA LEU A 47 -3.82 8.70 -8.75
C LEU A 47 -3.74 9.67 -9.93
N GLY A 48 -4.05 10.96 -9.68
CA GLY A 48 -3.90 12.07 -10.64
C GLY A 48 -5.18 12.90 -10.82
N PRO A 49 -5.20 13.89 -11.73
CA PRO A 49 -6.32 14.85 -11.88
C PRO A 49 -7.69 14.25 -12.25
N ARG A 50 -7.73 12.96 -12.63
CA ARG A 50 -8.95 12.19 -12.95
C ARG A 50 -9.15 10.98 -12.03
N GLY A 51 -8.35 10.85 -10.97
CA GLY A 51 -8.48 9.83 -9.94
C GLY A 51 -9.24 10.35 -8.72
N ASP A 52 -9.70 9.44 -7.86
CA ASP A 52 -10.47 9.79 -6.66
C ASP A 52 -9.59 10.41 -5.55
N PHE A 53 -8.26 10.25 -5.61
CA PHE A 53 -7.32 10.75 -4.61
C PHE A 53 -6.23 11.66 -5.20
N TYR A 54 -6.10 12.84 -4.58
CA TYR A 54 -4.92 13.71 -4.68
C TYR A 54 -4.03 13.42 -3.47
N THR A 55 -3.01 12.59 -3.64
CA THR A 55 -2.02 12.36 -2.57
C THR A 55 -1.04 13.54 -2.50
N ALA A 56 -0.44 13.80 -1.34
CA ALA A 56 0.44 14.96 -1.14
C ALA A 56 1.55 15.11 -2.22
N PRO A 57 2.18 14.03 -2.74
CA PRO A 57 3.12 14.12 -3.86
C PRO A 57 2.51 14.61 -5.18
N LEU A 58 1.21 14.40 -5.41
CA LEU A 58 0.52 14.82 -6.63
C LEU A 58 0.01 16.26 -6.55
N THR A 59 -0.16 16.80 -5.33
CA THR A 59 -0.65 18.17 -5.09
C THR A 59 0.33 19.23 -5.57
N HIS A 60 1.62 19.08 -5.25
CA HIS A 60 2.65 20.03 -5.69
C HIS A 60 4.06 19.42 -5.55
N PRO A 61 4.99 19.65 -6.51
CA PRO A 61 6.36 19.13 -6.45
C PRO A 61 7.17 19.54 -5.21
N VAL A 62 6.68 20.50 -4.44
CA VAL A 62 7.32 20.96 -3.19
C VAL A 62 7.35 19.85 -2.15
N PHE A 63 6.34 18.97 -2.11
CA PHE A 63 6.32 17.85 -1.19
C PHE A 63 7.51 16.92 -1.43
N GLY A 64 7.71 16.50 -2.69
CA GLY A 64 8.86 15.68 -3.05
C GLY A 64 10.20 16.37 -2.83
N ALA A 65 10.28 17.69 -3.02
CA ALA A 65 11.48 18.46 -2.70
C ALA A 65 11.78 18.51 -1.19
N LEU A 66 10.76 18.65 -0.34
CA LEU A 66 10.93 18.64 1.12
C LEU A 66 11.34 17.25 1.62
N VAL A 67 10.75 16.19 1.07
CA VAL A 67 11.18 14.80 1.34
C VAL A 67 12.62 14.60 0.88
N GLY A 68 12.98 15.07 -0.32
CA GLY A 68 14.35 15.01 -0.83
C GLY A 68 15.35 15.72 0.09
N ARG A 69 14.98 16.89 0.63
CA ARG A 69 15.79 17.62 1.61
C ARG A 69 15.98 16.83 2.89
N GLN A 70 14.94 16.20 3.40
CA GLN A 70 15.01 15.35 4.60
C GLN A 70 15.90 14.13 4.35
N LEU A 71 15.80 13.49 3.18
CA LEU A 71 16.65 12.36 2.79
C LEU A 71 18.13 12.76 2.70
N ALA A 72 18.44 13.94 2.16
CA ALA A 72 19.80 14.46 2.13
C ALA A 72 20.36 14.70 3.54
N GLN A 73 19.52 15.17 4.49
CA GLN A 73 19.92 15.31 5.89
C GLN A 73 20.21 13.94 6.54
N MET A 74 19.34 12.95 6.32
CA MET A 74 19.52 11.59 6.81
C MET A 74 20.78 10.94 6.22
N TRP A 75 21.04 11.13 4.93
CA TRP A 75 22.26 10.66 4.26
C TRP A 75 23.52 11.19 4.94
N ARG A 76 23.59 12.50 5.22
CA ARG A 76 24.73 13.12 5.93
C ARG A 76 24.85 12.60 7.35
N ALA A 77 23.72 12.48 8.07
CA ALA A 77 23.70 11.94 9.43
C ALA A 77 24.20 10.49 9.50
N LEU A 78 23.98 9.72 8.42
CA LEU A 78 24.50 8.37 8.26
C LEU A 78 25.96 8.33 7.79
N GLY A 79 26.69 9.45 7.76
CA GLY A 79 28.09 9.50 7.32
C GLY A 79 28.26 9.42 5.80
N SER A 80 27.28 9.93 5.06
CA SER A 80 27.30 10.05 3.60
C SER A 80 27.62 8.73 2.85
N PRO A 81 26.91 7.62 3.13
CA PRO A 81 27.17 6.35 2.46
C PRO A 81 26.94 6.44 0.95
N SER A 82 27.68 5.61 0.20
CA SER A 82 27.48 5.41 -1.23
C SER A 82 27.57 3.90 -1.53
N PRO A 83 26.48 3.24 -1.96
CA PRO A 83 25.15 3.81 -2.23
C PRO A 83 24.36 4.19 -0.95
N PHE A 84 23.44 5.14 -1.09
CA PHE A 84 22.40 5.47 -0.12
C PHE A 84 21.04 5.05 -0.68
N TRP A 85 20.42 4.05 -0.05
CA TRP A 85 19.18 3.46 -0.55
C TRP A 85 17.95 4.19 -0.02
N VAL A 86 16.97 4.41 -0.89
CA VAL A 86 15.61 4.79 -0.50
C VAL A 86 14.68 3.72 -1.04
N LEU A 87 13.93 3.08 -0.17
CA LEU A 87 12.97 2.03 -0.53
C LEU A 87 11.56 2.58 -0.32
N GLU A 88 10.76 2.69 -1.37
CA GLU A 88 9.40 3.24 -1.32
C GLU A 88 8.36 2.15 -1.62
N PRO A 89 7.93 1.36 -0.63
CA PRO A 89 6.76 0.50 -0.77
C PRO A 89 5.48 1.34 -0.90
N GLY A 90 4.64 1.02 -1.88
CA GLY A 90 3.46 1.82 -2.23
C GLY A 90 3.81 3.06 -3.06
N ALA A 91 4.81 2.98 -3.94
CA ALA A 91 5.30 4.13 -4.72
C ALA A 91 4.28 4.71 -5.71
N GLY A 92 3.15 4.03 -5.93
CA GLY A 92 2.09 4.43 -6.83
C GLY A 92 2.62 4.67 -8.25
N THR A 93 2.52 5.92 -8.70
CA THR A 93 2.99 6.35 -10.04
C THR A 93 4.49 6.68 -10.09
N GLY A 94 5.21 6.57 -8.97
CA GLY A 94 6.61 6.96 -8.82
C GLY A 94 6.83 8.48 -8.83
N THR A 95 5.78 9.29 -8.65
CA THR A 95 5.89 10.75 -8.70
C THR A 95 6.78 11.29 -7.59
N LEU A 96 6.58 10.81 -6.36
CA LEU A 96 7.43 11.19 -5.23
C LEU A 96 8.90 10.90 -5.53
N GLY A 97 9.21 9.71 -6.04
CA GLY A 97 10.57 9.36 -6.39
C GLY A 97 11.21 10.21 -7.49
N ARG A 98 10.44 10.62 -8.51
CA ARG A 98 10.94 11.56 -9.53
C ARG A 98 11.24 12.93 -8.94
N ASP A 99 10.39 13.43 -8.04
CA ASP A 99 10.60 14.73 -7.42
C ASP A 99 11.78 14.73 -6.44
N VAL A 100 11.97 13.64 -5.68
CA VAL A 100 13.15 13.42 -4.85
C VAL A 100 14.43 13.41 -5.70
N ALA A 101 14.43 12.68 -6.82
CA ALA A 101 15.58 12.63 -7.73
C ALA A 101 15.89 14.01 -8.34
N ARG A 102 14.86 14.77 -8.71
CA ARG A 102 15.01 16.14 -9.23
C ARG A 102 15.62 17.07 -8.18
N TYR A 103 15.17 16.99 -6.93
CA TYR A 103 15.76 17.74 -5.83
C TYR A 103 17.22 17.34 -5.59
N ALA A 104 17.53 16.04 -5.56
CA ALA A 104 18.88 15.56 -5.33
C ALA A 104 19.86 16.12 -6.37
N ALA A 105 19.49 16.08 -7.66
CA ALA A 105 20.29 16.60 -8.76
C ALA A 105 20.55 18.11 -8.67
N SER A 106 19.63 18.90 -8.09
CA SER A 106 19.78 20.36 -7.99
C SER A 106 20.45 20.83 -6.69
N ALA A 107 20.33 20.08 -5.60
CA ALA A 107 20.73 20.54 -4.28
C ALA A 107 22.14 20.10 -3.86
N ASP A 108 22.57 18.88 -4.19
CA ASP A 108 23.84 18.32 -3.75
C ASP A 108 24.32 17.20 -4.71
N PRO A 109 25.34 17.45 -5.55
CA PRO A 109 25.85 16.46 -6.51
C PRO A 109 26.34 15.16 -5.87
N ALA A 110 26.91 15.22 -4.66
CA ALA A 110 27.41 14.03 -3.97
C ALA A 110 26.25 13.16 -3.49
N PHE A 111 25.20 13.78 -2.95
CA PHE A 111 23.96 13.09 -2.61
C PHE A 111 23.29 12.47 -3.85
N ALA A 112 23.22 13.22 -4.96
CA ALA A 112 22.63 12.74 -6.21
C ALA A 112 23.32 11.48 -6.75
N VAL A 113 24.65 11.43 -6.69
CA VAL A 113 25.44 10.25 -7.11
C VAL A 113 25.22 9.06 -6.18
N ALA A 114 25.08 9.30 -4.87
CA ALA A 114 24.89 8.24 -3.88
C ALA A 114 23.46 7.65 -3.89
N LEU A 115 22.44 8.45 -4.21
CA LEU A 115 21.03 8.08 -4.12
C LEU A 115 20.68 6.89 -5.02
N ARG A 116 20.06 5.86 -4.44
CA ARG A 116 19.44 4.72 -5.14
C ARG A 116 18.00 4.60 -4.67
N HIS A 117 17.07 5.15 -5.44
CA HIS A 117 15.65 5.10 -5.12
C HIS A 117 14.98 3.92 -5.82
N VAL A 118 14.29 3.09 -5.05
CA VAL A 118 13.61 1.86 -5.48
C VAL A 118 12.16 1.90 -4.99
N GLY A 119 11.20 2.10 -5.89
CA GLY A 119 9.77 2.14 -5.56
C GLY A 119 9.01 0.86 -5.94
N VAL A 120 8.41 0.18 -4.98
CA VAL A 120 7.59 -1.04 -5.21
C VAL A 120 6.12 -0.68 -5.18
N ASP A 121 5.35 -1.19 -6.13
CA ASP A 121 3.89 -1.07 -6.10
C ASP A 121 3.22 -2.35 -6.64
N VAL A 122 1.93 -2.49 -6.37
CA VAL A 122 1.11 -3.62 -6.87
C VAL A 122 0.77 -3.49 -8.36
N ARG A 123 0.99 -2.33 -8.99
CA ARG A 123 0.74 -2.11 -10.43
C ARG A 123 2.00 -1.77 -11.27
N PRO A 124 2.18 -2.38 -12.46
CA PRO A 124 3.14 -1.92 -13.46
C PRO A 124 2.70 -0.60 -14.15
N PRO A 125 3.61 0.24 -14.71
CA PRO A 125 5.04 0.01 -14.93
C PRO A 125 5.89 0.55 -13.77
N ALA A 126 5.62 0.16 -12.53
CA ALA A 126 6.61 0.26 -11.47
C ALA A 126 7.59 -0.91 -11.65
N LEU A 127 8.66 -0.75 -12.45
CA LEU A 127 9.74 -1.73 -12.40
C LEU A 127 10.43 -1.61 -11.04
N VAL A 128 10.01 -2.45 -10.08
CA VAL A 128 10.89 -2.94 -9.03
C VAL A 128 10.67 -4.44 -8.85
N ARG A 129 11.78 -5.18 -9.04
CA ARG A 129 11.91 -6.62 -8.85
C ARG A 129 11.46 -7.04 -7.45
N SER A 130 10.48 -7.92 -7.37
CA SER A 130 10.09 -8.62 -6.14
C SER A 130 10.70 -10.02 -6.06
N ASP A 131 11.87 -10.20 -6.66
CA ASP A 131 12.79 -11.31 -6.49
C ASP A 131 13.94 -10.84 -5.58
N GLY A 132 13.64 -10.66 -4.29
CA GLY A 132 14.64 -10.46 -3.24
C GLY A 132 15.07 -9.02 -2.97
N MET A 133 14.14 -8.13 -2.59
CA MET A 133 14.49 -6.84 -2.00
C MET A 133 15.50 -7.07 -0.86
N PRO A 134 16.71 -6.47 -0.88
CA PRO A 134 17.71 -6.73 0.14
C PRO A 134 17.32 -6.00 1.42
N PHE A 135 16.44 -6.56 2.25
CA PHE A 135 16.23 -6.04 3.61
C PHE A 135 17.45 -6.24 4.52
N ARG A 136 18.53 -6.85 4.00
CA ARG A 136 19.81 -7.04 4.69
C ARG A 136 20.89 -6.21 4.02
N GLY A 137 21.69 -5.53 4.83
CA GLY A 137 22.83 -4.73 4.34
C GLY A 137 22.44 -3.41 3.67
N VAL A 138 21.18 -2.99 3.75
CA VAL A 138 20.76 -1.66 3.27
C VAL A 138 21.13 -0.59 4.28
N ARG A 139 21.89 0.40 3.82
CA ARG A 139 22.17 1.65 4.54
C ARG A 139 21.41 2.76 3.83
N GLY A 140 20.34 3.23 4.46
CA GLY A 140 19.32 3.97 3.74
C GLY A 140 18.07 4.27 4.56
N VAL A 141 16.99 4.58 3.87
CA VAL A 141 15.68 4.94 4.42
C VAL A 141 14.59 4.09 3.76
N VAL A 142 13.62 3.65 4.55
CA VAL A 142 12.34 3.15 4.04
C VAL A 142 11.35 4.31 4.09
N LEU A 143 10.75 4.64 2.95
CA LEU A 143 9.81 5.73 2.77
C LEU A 143 8.42 5.15 2.51
N ALA A 144 7.52 5.25 3.48
CA ALA A 144 6.15 4.73 3.37
C ALA A 144 5.15 5.88 3.46
N ASN A 145 4.85 6.50 2.32
CA ASN A 145 3.81 7.54 2.24
C ASN A 145 2.45 6.89 1.92
N GLU A 146 1.47 7.03 2.80
CA GLU A 146 0.09 6.51 2.61
C GLU A 146 0.04 5.00 2.32
N LEU A 147 1.01 4.26 2.86
CA LEU A 147 1.03 2.80 2.74
C LEU A 147 0.19 2.13 3.83
N LEU A 148 0.32 2.59 5.08
CA LEU A 148 -0.22 1.90 6.25
C LEU A 148 -1.75 1.99 6.35
N ASP A 149 -2.33 3.09 5.91
CA ASP A 149 -3.77 3.30 5.83
C ASP A 149 -4.45 2.44 4.74
N ALA A 150 -3.69 1.96 3.76
CA ALA A 150 -4.15 1.00 2.75
C ALA A 150 -3.91 -0.47 3.16
N MET A 151 -3.25 -0.76 4.29
CA MET A 151 -3.01 -2.14 4.70
C MET A 151 -4.28 -2.78 5.26
N PRO A 152 -4.59 -4.04 4.90
CA PRO A 152 -5.73 -4.75 5.49
C PRO A 152 -5.54 -4.90 7.00
N VAL A 153 -6.54 -4.47 7.77
CA VAL A 153 -6.51 -4.49 9.24
C VAL A 153 -7.58 -5.41 9.82
N HIS A 154 -7.26 -6.02 10.96
CA HIS A 154 -8.26 -6.65 11.80
C HIS A 154 -8.93 -5.58 12.64
N ARG A 155 -10.26 -5.63 12.74
CA ARG A 155 -11.04 -4.72 13.59
C ARG A 155 -11.58 -5.50 14.78
N VAL A 156 -11.46 -4.92 15.96
CA VAL A 156 -11.91 -5.55 17.20
C VAL A 156 -12.83 -4.62 17.97
N THR A 157 -13.67 -5.22 18.80
CA THR A 157 -14.53 -4.54 19.77
C THR A 157 -14.48 -5.29 21.10
N VAL A 158 -14.76 -4.61 22.21
CA VAL A 158 -14.89 -5.25 23.52
C VAL A 158 -16.37 -5.35 23.85
N ALA A 159 -16.86 -6.57 24.03
CA ALA A 159 -18.25 -6.85 24.39
C ALA A 159 -18.29 -7.81 25.59
N GLN A 160 -19.06 -7.47 26.62
CA GLN A 160 -19.19 -8.27 27.85
C GLN A 160 -17.85 -8.63 28.51
N GLY A 161 -16.85 -7.75 28.40
CA GLY A 161 -15.51 -7.97 28.97
C GLY A 161 -14.61 -8.89 28.15
N ALA A 162 -15.03 -9.33 26.96
CA ALA A 162 -14.23 -10.14 26.04
C ALA A 162 -13.88 -9.37 24.76
N LEU A 163 -12.68 -9.59 24.24
CA LEU A 163 -12.27 -9.11 22.91
C LEU A 163 -13.01 -9.91 21.84
N ARG A 164 -13.61 -9.21 20.88
CA ARG A 164 -14.31 -9.79 19.73
C ARG A 164 -13.75 -9.21 18.45
N GLU A 165 -13.52 -10.03 17.45
CA GLU A 165 -13.13 -9.56 16.12
C GLU A 165 -14.37 -9.30 15.26
N LEU A 166 -14.30 -8.29 14.38
CA LEU A 166 -15.34 -7.99 13.41
C LEU A 166 -15.11 -8.77 12.10
N TYR A 167 -16.10 -9.57 11.77
CA TYR A 167 -16.22 -10.34 10.54
C TYR A 167 -17.23 -9.68 9.60
N VAL A 168 -17.17 -10.02 8.32
CA VAL A 168 -18.13 -9.65 7.28
C VAL A 168 -18.86 -10.91 6.82
N ALA A 169 -20.18 -10.88 6.86
CA ALA A 169 -21.07 -11.94 6.38
C ALA A 169 -22.06 -11.40 5.35
N LEU A 170 -22.91 -12.28 4.81
CA LEU A 170 -24.03 -11.88 3.97
C LEU A 170 -25.29 -11.68 4.84
N GLY A 171 -25.89 -10.52 4.73
CA GLY A 171 -27.18 -10.18 5.32
C GLY A 171 -28.35 -10.85 4.61
N GLY A 172 -29.54 -10.71 5.20
CA GLY A 172 -30.78 -11.31 4.67
C GLY A 172 -31.21 -10.76 3.29
N ASP A 173 -30.74 -9.57 2.92
CA ASP A 173 -30.95 -8.93 1.62
C ASP A 173 -29.83 -9.20 0.60
N GLY A 174 -28.81 -9.99 0.98
CA GLY A 174 -27.62 -10.26 0.16
C GLY A 174 -26.56 -9.14 0.19
N GLY A 175 -26.73 -8.15 1.07
CA GLY A 175 -25.73 -7.13 1.43
C GLY A 175 -24.62 -7.69 2.32
N PHE A 176 -23.56 -6.91 2.52
CA PHE A 176 -22.48 -7.26 3.46
C PHE A 176 -22.80 -6.66 4.83
N GLU A 177 -22.76 -7.48 5.88
CA GLU A 177 -23.03 -7.08 7.26
C GLU A 177 -21.86 -7.43 8.19
N GLU A 178 -21.62 -6.60 9.21
CA GLU A 178 -20.58 -6.83 10.22
C GLU A 178 -21.11 -7.68 11.38
N HIS A 179 -20.34 -8.69 11.79
CA HIS A 179 -20.67 -9.56 12.92
C HIS A 179 -19.47 -9.75 13.84
N ALA A 180 -19.70 -9.72 15.16
CA ALA A 180 -18.65 -9.91 16.15
C ALA A 180 -18.43 -11.41 16.47
N GLY A 181 -17.23 -11.92 16.20
CA GLY A 181 -16.80 -13.30 16.43
C GLY A 181 -15.68 -13.43 17.45
N GLU A 182 -15.26 -14.65 17.74
CA GLU A 182 -13.98 -14.91 18.43
C GLU A 182 -12.82 -14.37 17.57
N PRO A 183 -11.70 -13.95 18.16
CA PRO A 183 -10.51 -13.59 17.39
C PRO A 183 -10.04 -14.73 16.46
N SER A 184 -9.76 -14.40 15.20
CA SER A 184 -9.27 -15.33 14.18
C SER A 184 -7.84 -15.82 14.41
N THR A 185 -7.07 -15.13 15.26
CA THR A 185 -5.70 -15.48 15.65
C THR A 185 -5.44 -15.07 17.10
N PRO A 186 -4.60 -15.80 17.85
CA PRO A 186 -4.16 -15.41 19.19
C PRO A 186 -3.26 -14.16 19.24
N ASP A 187 -2.80 -13.65 18.09
CA ASP A 187 -1.95 -12.45 18.01
C ASP A 187 -2.74 -11.13 18.16
N LEU A 188 -4.09 -11.19 18.22
CA LEU A 188 -5.00 -10.04 18.36
C LEU A 188 -5.27 -9.63 19.81
#